data_AF-A0A8D8TI29-F1
#
_entry.id   AF-A0A8D8TI29-F1
#
_cell.length_a   1.000
_cell.length_b   1.000
_cell.length_c   1.000
_cell.angle_alpha   90.00
_cell.angle_beta   90.00
_cell.angle_gamma   90.00
#
_symmetry.space_group_name_H-M   'P 1'
#
loop_
_entity.id
_entity.type
_entity.pdbx_description
1 polymer ?
#
loop_
_entity_poly.entity_id
_entity_poly.type
_entity_poly.pdbx_seq_one_letter_code
_entity_poly.pdbx_strand_id
1 'polypeptide(L)'
;MILCWGEGHGSSVHDHADAHCFMKMLDGALQETRFAWPEEGNAEEREEDEEKPLQVIGRSTLKLNGVCYINDSLGLHRVENSSYSDRAVSLHLYSPPFNACTVFNERTGRTMISKVTFWSKFGKKDKVSQQNL
;
A
#
# COMPACT_ATOMS: atom_id res chain seq x y z
N MET A 1 11.69 0.82 -6.84
CA MET A 1 11.24 -0.46 -7.40
C MET A 1 10.09 -0.23 -8.37
N ILE A 2 9.83 -1.15 -9.30
CA ILE A 2 8.67 -1.09 -10.20
C ILE A 2 7.62 -2.09 -9.70
N LEU A 3 6.37 -1.66 -9.61
CA LEU A 3 5.22 -2.52 -9.33
C LEU A 3 4.41 -2.69 -10.61
N CYS A 4 4.02 -3.94 -10.89
CA CYS A 4 3.20 -4.30 -12.04
C CYS A 4 1.84 -4.77 -11.55
N TRP A 5 0.79 -4.16 -12.04
CA TRP A 5 -0.58 -4.35 -11.59
C TRP A 5 -1.38 -4.99 -12.73
N GLY A 6 -1.83 -6.24 -12.50
CA GLY A 6 -2.79 -6.90 -13.37
C GLY A 6 -4.18 -6.25 -13.27
N GLU A 7 -5.11 -6.73 -14.09
CA GLU A 7 -6.49 -6.25 -14.08
C GLU A 7 -7.13 -6.52 -12.68
N GLY A 8 -7.69 -5.48 -12.06
CA GLY A 8 -8.30 -5.56 -10.72
C GLY A 8 -7.33 -5.80 -9.55
N HIS A 9 -6.02 -5.81 -9.77
CA HIS A 9 -5.05 -5.97 -8.67
C HIS A 9 -5.10 -4.76 -7.72
N GLY A 10 -5.02 -5.03 -6.41
CA GLY A 10 -4.97 -4.00 -5.38
C GLY A 10 -4.06 -4.40 -4.22
N SER A 11 -3.51 -3.41 -3.54
CA SER A 11 -2.78 -3.63 -2.29
C SER A 11 -3.76 -3.77 -1.11
N SER A 12 -3.27 -4.30 0.02
CA SER A 12 -3.91 -4.03 1.31
C SER A 12 -3.82 -2.55 1.67
N VAL A 13 -4.59 -2.11 2.67
CA VAL A 13 -4.32 -0.81 3.33
C VAL A 13 -3.03 -0.96 4.13
N HIS A 14 -2.07 -0.06 3.98
CA HIS A 14 -0.77 -0.18 4.61
C HIS A 14 -0.11 1.16 4.96
N ASP A 15 0.88 1.08 5.86
CA ASP A 15 1.81 2.15 6.22
C ASP A 15 3.11 2.09 5.39
N HIS A 16 4.05 2.98 5.71
CA HIS A 16 5.34 3.12 5.03
C HIS A 16 6.55 2.93 5.96
N ALA A 17 6.36 2.42 7.18
CA ALA A 17 7.42 2.12 8.14
C ALA A 17 8.39 3.31 8.36
N ASP A 18 7.84 4.50 8.62
CA ASP A 18 8.54 5.77 8.78
C ASP A 18 9.38 6.21 7.56
N ALA A 19 9.12 5.63 6.39
CA ALA A 19 9.77 6.01 5.14
C ALA A 19 8.93 7.00 4.31
N HIS A 20 9.64 7.81 3.52
CA HIS A 20 9.06 8.56 2.42
C HIS A 20 8.74 7.63 1.27
N CYS A 21 7.54 7.75 0.68
CA CYS A 21 7.11 7.03 -0.51
C CYS A 21 6.75 7.99 -1.63
N PHE A 22 7.40 7.81 -2.78
CA PHE A 22 7.03 8.46 -4.03
C PHE A 22 6.56 7.41 -5.02
N MET A 23 5.39 7.60 -5.62
CA MET A 23 4.87 6.74 -6.68
C MET A 23 4.66 7.55 -7.95
N LYS A 24 5.28 7.13 -9.05
CA LYS A 24 5.09 7.70 -10.40
C LYS A 24 4.46 6.68 -11.32
N MET A 25 3.40 7.06 -12.04
CA MET A 25 2.82 6.21 -13.08
C MET A 25 3.72 6.12 -14.30
N LEU A 26 4.00 4.90 -14.73
CA LEU A 26 4.75 4.58 -15.95
C LEU A 26 3.83 4.08 -17.08
N ASP A 27 2.74 3.40 -16.74
CA ASP A 27 1.73 2.92 -17.70
C ASP A 27 0.37 2.75 -17.03
N GLY A 28 -0.72 2.95 -17.77
CA GLY A 28 -2.09 2.89 -17.25
C GLY A 28 -2.42 3.99 -16.23
N ALA A 29 -3.28 3.65 -15.25
CA ALA A 29 -3.67 4.52 -14.14
C ALA A 29 -3.93 3.69 -12.87
N LEU A 30 -3.73 4.29 -11.70
CA LEU A 30 -4.03 3.67 -10.40
C LEU A 30 -4.95 4.58 -9.59
N GLN A 31 -5.82 3.98 -8.78
CA GLN A 31 -6.59 4.67 -7.76
C GLN A 31 -5.84 4.58 -6.42
N GLU A 32 -5.61 5.72 -5.79
CA GLU A 32 -5.16 5.81 -4.40
C GLU A 32 -6.36 6.14 -3.52
N THR A 33 -6.62 5.30 -2.52
CA THR A 33 -7.53 5.60 -1.41
C THR A 33 -6.70 5.81 -0.15
N ARG A 34 -6.83 6.98 0.48
CA ARG A 34 -6.15 7.31 1.75
C ARG A 34 -7.07 7.10 2.92
N PHE A 35 -6.51 6.63 4.03
CA PHE A 35 -7.22 6.39 5.28
C PHE A 35 -6.55 7.12 6.42
N ALA A 36 -7.35 7.57 7.38
CA ALA A 36 -6.83 7.99 8.68
C ALA A 36 -6.22 6.79 9.40
N TRP A 37 -5.28 7.07 10.30
CA TRP A 37 -4.86 6.07 11.28
C TRP A 37 -6.07 5.67 12.15
N PRO A 38 -6.17 4.40 12.58
CA PRO A 38 -7.15 4.02 13.58
C PRO A 38 -6.99 4.94 14.79
N GLU A 39 -8.08 5.51 15.30
CA GLU A 39 -8.00 6.40 16.47
C GLU A 39 -7.24 5.69 17.60
N GLU A 40 -6.19 6.35 18.10
CA GLU A 40 -5.62 5.98 19.38
C GLU A 40 -6.54 6.45 20.50
N GLY A 41 -7.70 5.81 20.63
CA GLY A 41 -8.43 5.88 21.91
C GLY A 41 -7.46 5.47 23.01
N ASN A 42 -7.46 6.21 24.13
CA ASN A 42 -6.67 5.92 25.32
C ASN A 42 -6.69 4.41 25.54
N ALA A 43 -5.52 3.78 25.67
CA ALA A 43 -5.41 2.33 25.85
C ALA A 43 -6.22 1.82 27.08
N GLU A 44 -6.64 2.73 27.95
CA GLU A 44 -7.48 2.50 29.13
C GLU A 44 -9.00 2.52 28.84
N GLU A 45 -9.44 3.05 27.69
CA GLU A 45 -10.86 3.17 27.30
C GLU A 45 -11.26 2.30 26.11
N ARG A 46 -10.30 1.64 25.44
CA ARG A 46 -10.65 0.63 24.44
C ARG A 46 -11.13 -0.61 25.15
N GLU A 47 -12.41 -0.92 25.04
CA GLU A 47 -12.84 -2.31 25.21
C GLU A 47 -12.03 -3.16 24.23
N GLU A 48 -11.47 -4.28 24.69
CA GLU A 48 -10.50 -5.13 23.95
C GLU A 48 -11.03 -5.65 22.59
N ASP A 49 -12.28 -5.35 22.22
CA ASP A 49 -12.98 -5.89 21.05
C ASP A 49 -13.72 -4.85 20.18
N GLU A 50 -13.51 -3.54 20.35
CA GLU A 50 -14.12 -2.54 19.44
C GLU A 50 -13.42 -2.51 18.06
N GLU A 51 -13.78 -3.45 17.19
CA GLU A 51 -13.45 -3.40 15.77
C GLU A 51 -14.08 -2.15 15.13
N LYS A 52 -13.24 -1.21 14.67
CA LYS A 52 -13.68 0.01 13.98
C LYS A 52 -13.16 0.04 12.55
N PRO A 53 -14.02 0.34 11.57
CA PRO A 53 -13.60 0.46 10.18
C PRO A 53 -12.66 1.67 10.00
N LEU A 54 -11.70 1.53 9.10
CA LEU A 54 -10.81 2.64 8.75
C LEU A 54 -11.60 3.75 8.05
N GLN A 55 -11.33 4.99 8.44
CA GLN A 55 -11.98 6.15 7.83
C GLN A 55 -11.24 6.56 6.56
N VAL A 56 -11.95 6.58 5.43
CA VAL A 56 -11.41 7.14 4.18
C VAL A 56 -11.34 8.66 4.27
N ILE A 57 -10.16 9.22 4.05
CA ILE A 57 -9.89 10.66 4.08
C ILE A 57 -9.64 11.26 2.69
N GLY A 58 -9.45 10.42 1.67
CA GLY A 58 -9.27 10.91 0.31
C GLY A 58 -9.25 9.79 -0.72
N ARG A 59 -9.62 10.15 -1.96
CA ARG A 59 -9.46 9.30 -3.13
C ARG A 59 -8.90 10.12 -4.27
N SER A 60 -7.93 9.58 -4.98
CA SER A 60 -7.37 10.23 -6.17
C SER A 60 -7.03 9.19 -7.23
N THR A 61 -7.06 9.61 -8.50
CA THR A 61 -6.62 8.78 -9.61
C THR A 61 -5.29 9.31 -10.12
N LEU A 62 -4.25 8.49 -10.02
CA LEU A 62 -2.95 8.78 -10.59
C LEU A 62 -2.93 8.31 -12.05
N LYS A 63 -2.95 9.28 -12.96
CA LYS A 63 -2.87 9.03 -14.42
C LYS A 63 -1.42 8.88 -14.87
N LEU A 64 -1.23 8.42 -16.10
CA LEU A 64 0.07 8.32 -16.76
C LEU A 64 0.94 9.56 -16.50
N ASN A 65 2.20 9.31 -16.14
CA ASN A 65 3.20 10.30 -15.74
C ASN A 65 2.94 11.09 -14.45
N GLY A 66 1.75 11.00 -13.86
CA GLY A 66 1.45 11.58 -12.55
C GLY A 66 2.36 11.03 -11.46
N VAL A 67 2.60 11.86 -10.43
CA VAL A 67 3.39 11.51 -9.24
C VAL A 67 2.54 11.77 -8.01
N CYS A 68 2.52 10.83 -7.07
CA CYS A 68 2.00 11.05 -5.73
C CYS A 68 3.09 10.83 -4.68
N TYR A 69 2.85 11.41 -3.50
CA TYR A 69 3.71 11.34 -2.33
C TYR A 69 2.88 10.96 -1.12
N ILE A 70 3.44 10.10 -0.28
CA ILE A 70 2.89 9.75 1.02
C ILE A 70 4.03 9.38 2.00
N ASN A 71 3.76 9.59 3.29
CA ASN A 71 4.48 9.04 4.42
C ASN A 71 3.48 8.84 5.57
N ASP A 72 3.91 8.28 6.68
CA ASP A 72 3.01 7.92 7.78
C ASP A 72 2.30 9.12 8.41
N SER A 73 2.91 10.32 8.37
CA SER A 73 2.25 11.56 8.83
C SER A 73 1.05 12.00 7.97
N LEU A 74 0.95 11.48 6.73
CA LEU A 74 -0.15 11.79 5.80
C LEU A 74 -1.25 10.73 5.81
N GLY A 75 -1.09 9.67 6.61
CA GLY A 75 -2.04 8.57 6.76
C GLY A 75 -1.62 7.29 6.06
N LEU A 76 -2.56 6.35 6.02
CA LEU A 76 -2.43 5.04 5.37
C LEU A 76 -2.95 5.12 3.94
N HIS A 77 -2.59 4.17 3.08
CA HIS A 77 -3.25 4.08 1.78
C HIS A 77 -3.44 2.66 1.25
N ARG A 78 -4.35 2.57 0.27
CA ARG A 78 -4.51 1.44 -0.64
C ARG A 78 -4.32 1.95 -2.07
N VAL A 79 -3.59 1.19 -2.88
CA VAL A 79 -3.36 1.48 -4.29
C VAL A 79 -3.91 0.34 -5.13
N GLU A 80 -4.73 0.67 -6.14
CA GLU A 80 -5.49 -0.31 -6.91
C GLU A 80 -5.47 0.02 -8.40
N ASN A 81 -5.34 -1.02 -9.22
CA ASN A 81 -5.71 -0.96 -10.63
C ASN A 81 -7.20 -1.26 -10.76
N SER A 82 -8.02 -0.21 -10.83
CA SER A 82 -9.47 -0.34 -11.01
C SER A 82 -9.89 -0.74 -12.42
N SER A 83 -8.95 -0.92 -13.37
CA SER A 83 -9.28 -1.42 -14.71
C SER A 83 -9.47 -2.94 -14.70
N TYR A 84 -10.51 -3.39 -15.39
CA TYR A 84 -10.80 -4.81 -15.63
C TYR A 84 -10.27 -5.30 -16.99
N SER A 85 -9.71 -4.41 -17.81
CA SER A 85 -9.24 -4.69 -19.17
C SER A 85 -7.78 -4.33 -19.39
N ASP A 86 -7.23 -3.44 -18.57
CA ASP A 86 -5.90 -2.85 -18.77
C ASP A 86 -5.02 -3.09 -17.55
N ARG A 87 -3.74 -3.26 -17.82
CA ARG A 87 -2.70 -3.33 -16.79
C ARG A 87 -2.21 -1.94 -16.42
N ALA A 88 -1.51 -1.85 -15.31
CA ALA A 88 -0.84 -0.62 -14.89
C ALA A 88 0.57 -0.90 -14.38
N VAL A 89 1.46 0.09 -14.49
CA VAL A 89 2.84 0.00 -14.00
C VAL A 89 3.20 1.28 -13.28
N SER A 90 3.77 1.16 -12.08
CA SER A 90 4.21 2.29 -11.26
C SER A 90 5.66 2.15 -10.81
N LEU A 91 6.37 3.27 -10.73
CA LEU A 91 7.69 3.40 -10.15
C LEU A 91 7.56 3.91 -8.72
N HIS A 92 8.09 3.16 -7.76
CA HIS A 92 8.12 3.51 -6.35
C HIS A 92 9.54 3.82 -5.87
N LEU A 93 9.71 4.89 -5.10
CA LEU A 93 10.95 5.21 -4.38
C LEU A 93 10.64 5.32 -2.90
N TYR A 94 11.39 4.55 -2.09
CA TYR A 94 11.28 4.55 -0.63
C TYR A 94 12.57 5.06 0.00
N SER A 95 12.47 5.94 1.01
CA SER A 95 13.63 6.48 1.73
C SER A 95 13.30 6.75 3.21
N PRO A 96 13.98 6.10 4.18
CA PRO A 96 14.93 5.00 3.98
C PRO A 96 14.25 3.74 3.40
N PRO A 97 15.02 2.75 2.89
CA PRO A 97 14.46 1.47 2.49
C PRO A 97 13.99 0.66 3.72
N PHE A 98 12.90 -0.09 3.56
CA PHE A 98 12.38 -1.02 4.56
C PHE A 98 12.08 -2.40 3.94
N ASN A 99 11.85 -3.41 4.76
CA ASN A 99 11.54 -4.78 4.33
C ASN A 99 10.24 -5.36 4.94
N ALA A 100 9.57 -4.60 5.80
CA ALA A 100 8.28 -4.94 6.36
C ALA A 100 7.45 -3.66 6.56
N CYS A 101 6.14 -3.79 6.42
CA CYS A 101 5.17 -2.75 6.70
C CYS A 101 3.99 -3.35 7.47
N THR A 102 3.18 -2.49 8.09
CA THR A 102 1.92 -2.89 8.71
C THR A 102 0.82 -2.86 7.66
N VAL A 103 0.06 -3.95 7.56
CA VAL A 103 -1.18 -3.99 6.78
C VAL A 103 -2.37 -3.94 7.71
N PHE A 104 -3.43 -3.27 7.27
CA PHE A 104 -4.63 -3.00 8.05
C PHE A 104 -5.85 -3.63 7.39
N ASN A 105 -6.71 -4.23 8.20
CA ASN A 105 -8.04 -4.62 7.77
C ASN A 105 -8.94 -3.38 7.71
N GLU A 106 -9.46 -3.05 6.53
CA GLU A 106 -10.31 -1.88 6.33
C GLU A 106 -11.58 -1.89 7.18
N ARG A 107 -12.14 -3.06 7.48
CA ARG A 107 -13.42 -3.18 8.21
C ARG A 107 -13.26 -3.15 9.72
N THR A 108 -12.11 -3.60 10.22
CA THR A 108 -11.92 -3.84 11.66
C THR A 108 -10.79 -3.04 12.29
N GLY A 109 -9.92 -2.42 11.46
CA GLY A 109 -8.74 -1.70 11.92
C GLY A 109 -7.61 -2.61 12.42
N ARG A 110 -7.83 -3.93 12.48
CA ARG A 110 -6.83 -4.90 12.94
C ARG A 110 -5.61 -4.89 12.02
N THR A 111 -4.43 -5.02 12.64
CA THR A 111 -3.14 -4.90 11.97
C THR A 111 -2.39 -6.22 11.90
N MET A 112 -1.54 -6.36 10.89
CA MET A 112 -0.57 -7.46 10.79
C MET A 112 0.73 -6.93 10.18
N ILE A 113 1.87 -7.42 10.66
CA ILE A 113 3.16 -7.13 10.04
C ILE A 113 3.30 -8.00 8.79
N SER A 114 3.52 -7.37 7.64
CA SER A 114 3.75 -8.03 6.37
C SER A 114 5.20 -7.83 5.92
N LYS A 115 5.91 -8.92 5.62
CA LYS A 115 7.23 -8.85 4.99
C LYS A 115 7.08 -8.59 3.50
N VAL A 116 7.71 -7.53 3.02
CA VAL A 116 7.72 -7.20 1.60
C VAL A 116 8.77 -8.07 0.91
N THR A 117 8.36 -8.75 -0.15
CA THR A 117 9.25 -9.59 -0.97
C THR A 117 9.37 -9.03 -2.38
N PHE A 118 10.49 -9.32 -3.04
CA PHE A 118 10.72 -8.94 -4.42
C PHE A 118 10.46 -10.12 -5.35
N TRP A 119 9.56 -9.95 -6.32
CA TRP A 119 9.38 -10.93 -7.40
C TRP A 119 10.65 -11.06 -8.26
N SER A 120 11.31 -9.94 -8.53
CA SER A 120 12.57 -9.88 -9.27
C SER A 120 13.48 -8.76 -8.74
N LYS A 121 14.78 -8.91 -8.97
CA LYS A 121 15.80 -7.89 -8.68
C LYS A 121 16.67 -7.72 -9.92
N PHE A 122 16.87 -6.49 -10.35
CA PHE A 122 17.73 -6.14 -11.50
C PHE A 122 17.39 -6.94 -12.78
N GLY A 123 16.10 -7.15 -13.05
CA GLY A 123 15.62 -7.89 -14.22
C GLY A 123 15.70 -9.42 -14.12
N LYS A 124 16.12 -9.99 -12.98
CA LYS A 124 16.19 -11.44 -12.75
C LYS A 124 15.19 -11.87 -11.69
N LYS A 125 14.40 -12.92 -11.95
CA LYS A 125 13.44 -13.48 -10.98
C LYS A 125 14.17 -13.91 -9.70
N ASP A 126 13.63 -13.53 -8.54
CA ASP A 126 14.22 -13.89 -7.25
C ASP A 126 13.91 -15.37 -6.94
N LYS A 127 14.93 -16.17 -6.61
CA LYS A 127 14.80 -17.62 -6.45
C LYS A 127 14.03 -18.01 -5.18
N VAL A 128 13.99 -17.13 -4.18
CA VAL A 128 13.28 -17.37 -2.91
C VAL A 128 11.77 -17.46 -3.11
N SER A 129 11.22 -16.79 -4.15
CA SER A 129 9.79 -16.85 -4.46
C SER A 129 9.31 -18.19 -5.05
N GLN A 130 10.21 -19.16 -5.28
CA GLN A 130 9.87 -20.51 -5.76
C GLN A 130 9.63 -21.54 -4.66
N GLN A 131 9.89 -21.23 -3.38
CA GLN A 131 9.74 -22.20 -2.29
C GLN A 131 8.39 -22.14 -1.56
N ASN A 132 7.50 -21.21 -1.94
CA ASN A 132 6.18 -21.02 -1.32
C ASN A 132 5.01 -21.23 -2.30
N LEU A 133 5.21 -22.04 -3.34
CA LEU A 133 4.14 -22.52 -4.24
C LEU A 133 4.09 -24.05 -4.20
#